data_AF-A0A920MB50-F1
#
_entry.id   AF-A0A920MB50-F1
#
_cell.length_a   1.000
_cell.length_b   1.000
_cell.length_c   1.000
_cell.angle_alpha   90.00
_cell.angle_beta   90.00
_cell.angle_gamma   90.00
#
_symmetry.space_group_name_H-M   'P 1'
#
loop_
_entity.id
_entity.type
_entity.pdbx_description
1 polymer ?
#
loop_
_entity_poly.entity_id
_entity_poly.type
_entity_poly.pdbx_seq_one_letter_code
_entity_poly.pdbx_strand_id
1 'polypeptide(L)' 'MVPIPEGEFVMGNPGGRSDEQPGHLVFINSFFMDEHEVTNSDYLLCEKCKARAWRV' A
#
# COMPACT_ATOMS: atom_id res chain seq x y z
N MET A 1 8.53 -2.47 7.05
CA MET A 1 8.43 -3.12 5.72
C MET A 1 8.51 -4.63 5.83
N VAL A 2 7.51 -5.31 5.27
CA VAL A 2 7.32 -6.76 5.14
C VAL A 2 7.38 -7.12 3.65
N PRO A 3 8.17 -8.13 3.23
CA PRO A 3 8.21 -8.56 1.83
C PRO A 3 6.96 -9.36 1.46
N ILE A 4 6.35 -9.02 0.33
CA ILE A 4 5.28 -9.77 -0.32
C ILE A 4 5.87 -10.42 -1.58
N PRO A 5 5.89 -11.76 -1.69
CA PRO A 5 6.43 -12.44 -2.86
C PRO A 5 5.51 -12.26 -4.08
N GLU A 6 6.09 -12.44 -5.27
CA GLU A 6 5.31 -12.50 -6.51
C GLU A 6 4.42 -13.74 -6.57
N GLY A 7 3.30 -13.64 -7.28
CA GLY A 7 2.37 -14.75 -7.46
C GLY A 7 0.96 -14.33 -7.86
N GLU A 8 0.08 -15.32 -7.98
CA GLU A 8 -1.35 -15.14 -8.23
C GLU A 8 -2.12 -15.14 -6.92
N PHE A 9 -2.97 -14.13 -6.74
CA PHE A 9 -3.81 -13.96 -5.56
C PHE A 9 -5.26 -13.70 -5.97
N VAL A 10 -6.20 -14.10 -5.13
CA VAL A 10 -7.62 -13.77 -5.33
C VAL A 10 -7.90 -12.39 -4.74
N MET A 11 -8.35 -11.46 -5.58
CA MET A 11 -8.82 -10.13 -5.19
C MET A 11 -10.35 -10.05 -5.36
N GLY A 12 -11.02 -9.44 -4.39
CA GLY A 12 -12.48 -9.31 -4.35
C GLY A 12 -13.16 -10.48 -3.61
N ASN A 13 -14.43 -10.28 -3.27
CA ASN A 13 -15.24 -11.24 -2.53
C ASN A 13 -16.56 -11.50 -3.26
N PRO A 14 -16.79 -12.71 -3.80
CA PRO A 14 -18.02 -13.04 -4.51
C PRO A 14 -19.29 -12.99 -3.63
N GLY A 15 -19.16 -13.12 -2.31
CA GLY A 15 -20.26 -12.95 -1.35
C GLY A 15 -20.33 -11.55 -0.72
N GLY A 16 -19.49 -10.61 -1.16
CA GLY A 16 -19.37 -9.26 -0.62
C GLY A 16 -20.44 -8.31 -1.15
N ARG A 17 -20.26 -7.02 -0.87
CA ARG A 17 -21.10 -5.97 -1.48
C ARG A 17 -20.90 -5.90 -3.00
N SER A 18 -21.80 -5.21 -3.70
CA SER A 18 -21.73 -5.13 -5.18
C SER A 18 -20.41 -4.53 -5.69
N ASP A 19 -19.76 -3.67 -4.91
CA ASP A 19 -18.48 -3.01 -5.22
C ASP A 19 -17.26 -3.84 -4.83
N GLU A 20 -17.45 -4.92 -4.07
CA GLU A 20 -16.40 -5.86 -3.65
C GLU A 20 -16.33 -7.10 -4.58
N GLN A 21 -17.32 -7.27 -5.47
CA GLN A 21 -17.45 -8.39 -6.40
C GLN A 21 -16.89 -8.05 -7.80
N PRO A 22 -16.49 -9.07 -8.60
CA PRO A 22 -16.33 -10.47 -8.26
C PRO A 22 -14.92 -10.78 -7.71
N GLY A 23 -14.79 -11.93 -7.03
CA GLY A 23 -13.48 -12.51 -6.79
C GLY A 23 -12.81 -12.93 -8.11
N HIS A 24 -11.58 -12.48 -8.37
CA HIS A 24 -10.80 -12.80 -9.56
C HIS A 24 -9.31 -12.92 -9.25
N LEU A 25 -8.57 -13.67 -10.08
CA LEU A 25 -7.11 -13.84 -9.93
C LEU A 25 -6.38 -12.60 -10.44
N VAL A 26 -5.39 -12.13 -9.67
CA VAL A 26 -4.49 -11.04 -10.02
C VAL A 26 -3.06 -11.50 -9.79
N PHE A 27 -2.21 -11.35 -10.80
CA PHE A 27 -0.78 -11.53 -10.65
C PHE A 27 -0.13 -10.23 -10.16
N ILE A 28 0.72 -10.33 -9.13
CA ILE A 28 1.51 -9.21 -8.61
C ILE A 28 2.99 -9.58 -8.61
N ASN A 29 3.84 -8.59 -8.91
CA ASN A 29 5.30 -8.70 -8.71
C ASN A 29 5.64 -8.61 -7.22
N SER A 30 6.84 -9.05 -6.83
CA SER A 30 7.29 -8.91 -5.45
C SER A 30 7.45 -7.45 -5.07
N PHE A 31 6.97 -7.06 -3.88
CA PHE A 31 7.13 -5.72 -3.34
C PHE A 31 7.21 -5.73 -1.81
N PHE A 32 7.42 -4.57 -1.20
CA PHE A 32 7.39 -4.41 0.26
C PHE A 32 6.17 -3.60 0.68
N MET A 33 5.50 -4.05 1.73
CA MET A 33 4.41 -3.32 2.38
C MET A 33 4.82 -2.94 3.79
N ASP A 34 4.47 -1.75 4.28
CA ASP A 34 4.71 -1.44 5.69
C ASP A 34 3.79 -2.25 6.62
N GLU A 35 4.34 -2.65 7.77
CA GLU A 35 3.61 -3.43 8.78
C GLU A 35 2.59 -2.57 9.54
N HIS A 36 2.83 -1.26 9.58
CA HIS A 36 2.01 -0.29 10.28
C HIS A 36 1.68 0.88 9.36
N GLU A 37 0.54 1.51 9.62
CA GLU A 37 0.13 2.72 8.93
C GLU A 37 1.08 3.87 9.24
N VAL A 38 1.19 4.81 8.30
CA VAL A 38 1.98 6.04 8.48
C VAL A 38 1.38 6.87 9.61
N THR A 39 2.19 7.20 10.61
CA THR A 39 1.72 8.04 11.72
C THR A 39 1.68 9.52 11.32
N ASN A 40 0.88 10.32 12.02
CA ASN A 40 0.88 11.78 11.84
C ASN A 40 2.28 12.40 12.07
N SER A 41 3.08 11.85 12.99
CA SER A 41 4.46 12.27 13.19
C SER A 41 5.35 11.99 11.98
N ASP A 42 5.22 10.80 11.37
CA ASP A 42 6.01 10.42 10.18
C ASP A 42 5.66 11.30 8.99
N TYR A 43 4.37 11.59 8.82
CA TYR A 43 3.90 12.52 7.81
C TYR A 43 4.52 13.92 7.99
N LEU A 44 4.51 14.47 9.22
CA LEU A 44 5.13 15.76 9.53
C LEU A 44 6.66 15.77 9.29
N LEU A 45 7.34 14.65 9.47
CA LEU A 45 8.76 14.52 9.12
C LEU A 45 8.98 14.61 7.61
N CYS A 46 8.13 13.97 6.80
CA CYS A 46 8.17 14.06 5.35
C CYS A 46 7.99 15.52 4.86
N GLU A 47 7.04 16.26 5.44
CA GLU A 47 6.83 17.68 5.12
C GLU A 47 8.07 18.54 5.45
N LYS A 48 8.69 18.32 6.61
CA LYS A 48 9.93 19.03 7.00
C LYS A 48 11.09 18.73 6.05
N CYS A 49 11.22 17.48 5.59
CA CYS A 49 12.23 17.09 4.60
C CYS A 49 12.02 17.82 3.27
N LYS A 50 10.77 17.95 2.79
CA LYS A 50 10.45 18.73 1.57
C LYS A 50 10.79 20.22 1.72
N ALA A 51 10.46 20.83 2.86
CA ALA A 51 10.74 22.24 3.12
C ALA A 51 12.25 22.57 3.19
N ARG A 52 13.09 21.59 3.55
CA ARG A 52 14.55 21.72 3.58
C ARG A 52 15.18 21.53 2.20
N ALA A 53 14.55 20.75 1.32
CA ALA A 53 15.03 20.50 -0.04
C ALA A 53 14.80 21.67 -1.01
N TRP A 54 13.90 22.61 -0.69
CA TRP A 54 13.58 23.78 -1.52
C TRP A 54 14.21 25.09 -1.04
N ARG A 55 15.06 25.05 -0.01
CA ARG A 55 15.74 26.24 0.51
C ARG A 55 17.10 26.39 -0.19
N VAL A 56 17.06 26.94 -1.40
CA VAL A 56 18.22 27.55 -2.09
C VAL A 56 18.36 29.01 -1.71
#